data_AF-A0A432MNP8-F1
#
_entry.id   AF-A0A432MNP8-F1
#
_cell.length_a   1.000
_cell.length_b   1.000
_cell.length_c   1.000
_cell.angle_alpha   90.00
_cell.angle_beta   90.00
_cell.angle_gamma   90.00
#
_symmetry.space_group_name_H-M   'P 1'
#
loop_
_entity.id
_entity.type
_entity.pdbx_description
1 polymer ?
#
loop_
_entity_poly.entity_id
_entity_poly.type
_entity_poly.pdbx_seq_one_letter_code
_entity_poly.pdbx_strand_id
1 'polypeptide(L)'
;MSQEPNDSTPPPSSPCPTPPPSPPAGSRRLVRVLIAVAVVGIGGALLWTLVGEELYEQVQEYRLAMEDLDQSAPVGYLGLNYRKEYNARPAQFHHEQDGRKLLWASVGDGTTPEFYDVTDAAFDPQILQGGFGRDSIPGVDYPILEEPDGEIASNIGSQNEVAGVALESGPRAYPIGAISKVEVVNDFDGEVPIAVVYARGPDSVHVYRREVDGQPVTLGTTGYSTGSEKIPLFYDRKTKSLWLPEADGSALTCVNGEYVGKTMPEYAEVERGPWRSWRRAHPDTLVLVGNDRSKPIPEE
;
A
#
# COMPACT_ATOMS: atom_id res chain seq x y z
N MET A 1 29.11 26.08 -126.62
CA MET A 1 29.44 27.23 -125.74
C MET A 1 29.43 26.67 -124.32
N SER A 2 30.47 26.00 -123.85
CA SER A 2 31.87 26.43 -123.66
C SER A 2 31.96 27.60 -122.68
N GLN A 3 32.22 27.29 -121.40
CA GLN A 3 33.39 27.75 -120.63
C GLN A 3 33.37 27.17 -119.21
N GLU A 4 34.26 26.21 -118.96
CA GLU A 4 34.97 25.97 -117.68
C GLU A 4 36.15 26.96 -117.59
N PRO A 5 36.94 27.05 -116.49
CA PRO A 5 36.75 26.63 -115.08
C PRO A 5 37.25 27.72 -114.09
N ASN A 6 37.14 27.51 -112.77
CA ASN A 6 38.27 27.87 -111.90
C ASN A 6 38.32 27.02 -110.62
N ASP A 7 39.50 26.45 -110.42
CA ASP A 7 39.92 25.53 -109.39
C ASP A 7 40.38 26.30 -108.14
N SER A 8 40.08 25.80 -106.94
CA SER A 8 40.71 26.17 -105.68
C SER A 8 40.26 25.24 -104.56
N THR A 9 41.09 24.24 -104.26
CA THR A 9 40.95 23.37 -103.09
C THR A 9 41.68 23.99 -101.88
N PRO A 10 41.05 24.19 -100.70
CA PRO A 10 41.75 24.56 -99.47
C PRO A 10 42.04 23.34 -98.55
N PRO A 11 43.00 23.46 -97.61
CA PRO A 11 43.66 22.34 -96.90
C PRO A 11 42.81 21.71 -95.79
N PRO A 12 43.20 20.52 -95.25
CA PRO A 12 42.41 19.81 -94.24
C PRO A 12 42.31 20.59 -92.93
N SER A 13 41.09 20.83 -92.47
CA SER A 13 40.80 21.48 -91.19
C SER A 13 40.89 20.47 -90.04
N SER A 14 41.69 20.84 -89.03
CA SER A 14 41.87 20.13 -87.77
C SER A 14 40.55 19.85 -87.04
N PRO A 15 40.43 18.74 -86.28
CA PRO A 15 39.20 18.42 -85.56
C PRO A 15 38.90 19.47 -84.48
N CYS A 16 37.63 19.86 -84.42
CA CYS A 16 37.06 20.78 -83.43
C CYS A 16 37.18 20.18 -82.01
N PRO A 17 37.50 20.96 -80.96
CA PRO A 17 37.50 20.45 -79.59
C PRO A 17 36.06 20.10 -79.16
N THR A 18 35.85 18.88 -78.69
CA THR A 18 34.59 18.44 -78.10
C THR A 18 34.23 19.29 -76.86
N PRO A 19 32.96 19.73 -76.70
CA PRO A 19 32.54 20.43 -75.49
C PRO A 19 32.63 19.51 -74.27
N PRO A 20 32.91 20.05 -73.06
CA PRO A 20 33.01 19.24 -71.86
C PRO A 20 31.68 18.51 -71.57
N PRO A 21 31.72 17.28 -71.03
CA PRO A 21 30.52 16.50 -70.79
C PRO A 21 29.57 17.24 -69.83
N SER A 22 28.30 17.31 -70.19
CA SER A 22 27.26 17.87 -69.32
C SER A 22 27.13 17.02 -68.05
N PRO A 23 26.96 17.61 -66.86
CA PRO A 23 26.86 16.85 -65.63
C PRO A 23 25.64 15.90 -65.67
N PRO A 24 25.77 14.66 -65.18
CA PRO A 24 24.72 13.66 -65.29
C PRO A 24 23.45 14.10 -64.55
N ALA A 25 22.29 13.96 -65.19
CA ALA A 25 20.99 14.42 -64.71
C ALA A 25 20.57 13.88 -63.32
N GLY A 26 21.19 12.79 -62.85
CA GLY A 26 20.98 12.21 -61.51
C GLY A 26 21.51 13.07 -60.35
N SER A 27 22.58 13.84 -60.56
CA SER A 27 23.23 14.66 -59.52
C SER A 27 22.30 15.76 -58.97
N ARG A 28 21.54 16.42 -59.86
CA ARG A 28 20.60 17.50 -59.46
C ARG A 28 19.39 17.00 -58.66
N ARG A 29 18.93 15.77 -58.92
CA ARG A 29 17.83 15.16 -58.15
C ARG A 29 18.28 14.80 -56.74
N LEU A 30 19.48 14.22 -56.62
CA LEU A 30 20.06 13.81 -55.34
C LEU A 30 20.32 15.02 -54.43
N VAL A 31 20.84 16.12 -54.98
CA VAL A 31 21.01 17.39 -54.26
C VAL A 31 19.68 17.96 -53.77
N ARG A 32 18.61 17.92 -54.58
CA ARG A 32 17.28 18.41 -54.16
C ARG A 32 16.68 17.59 -53.03
N VAL A 33 16.87 16.27 -53.06
CA VAL A 33 16.43 15.37 -51.98
C VAL A 33 17.19 15.68 -50.69
N LEU A 34 18.52 15.86 -50.76
CA LEU A 34 19.33 16.21 -49.59
C LEU A 34 18.92 17.55 -48.98
N ILE A 35 18.65 18.57 -49.81
CA ILE A 35 18.15 19.87 -49.33
C ILE A 35 16.77 19.72 -48.68
N ALA A 36 15.86 18.97 -49.28
CA ALA A 36 14.54 18.75 -48.70
C ALA A 36 14.63 18.04 -47.34
N VAL A 37 15.47 17.01 -47.23
CA VAL A 37 15.73 16.32 -45.96
C VAL A 37 16.35 17.27 -44.93
N ALA A 38 17.30 18.13 -45.32
CA ALA A 38 17.90 19.11 -44.43
C ALA A 38 16.87 20.14 -43.93
N VAL A 39 16.00 20.65 -44.82
CA VAL A 39 14.95 21.60 -44.46
C VAL A 39 13.93 20.97 -43.52
N VAL A 40 13.51 19.73 -43.79
CA VAL A 40 12.60 18.99 -42.91
C VAL A 40 13.25 18.71 -41.55
N GLY A 41 14.52 18.31 -41.53
CA GLY A 41 15.26 18.06 -40.30
C GLY A 41 15.47 19.32 -39.46
N ILE A 42 15.88 20.43 -40.10
CA ILE A 42 16.02 21.73 -39.43
C ILE A 42 14.65 22.23 -38.94
N GLY A 43 13.61 22.15 -39.76
CA GLY A 43 12.25 22.54 -39.38
C GLY A 43 11.71 21.71 -38.21
N GLY A 44 11.96 20.40 -38.20
CA GLY A 44 11.59 19.50 -37.10
C GLY A 44 12.37 19.79 -35.82
N ALA A 45 13.68 20.03 -35.91
CA ALA A 45 14.50 20.42 -34.78
C ALA A 45 14.04 21.77 -34.21
N LEU A 46 13.73 22.75 -35.07
CA LEU A 46 13.27 24.07 -34.66
C LEU A 46 11.87 23.99 -34.00
N LEU A 47 10.97 23.17 -34.55
CA LEU A 47 9.66 22.88 -33.94
C LEU A 47 9.80 22.18 -32.58
N TRP A 48 10.73 21.21 -32.47
CA TRP A 48 11.03 20.54 -31.21
C TRP A 48 11.54 21.54 -30.16
N THR A 49 12.49 22.40 -30.51
CA THR A 49 13.03 23.40 -29.57
C THR A 49 12.04 24.53 -29.24
N LEU A 50 11.09 24.84 -30.12
CA LEU A 50 10.11 25.91 -29.88
C LEU A 50 8.90 25.44 -29.07
N VAL A 51 8.48 24.18 -29.23
CA VAL A 51 7.21 23.68 -28.66
C VAL A 51 7.31 22.23 -28.19
N GLY A 52 8.11 21.39 -28.85
CA GLY A 52 8.19 19.95 -28.54
C GLY A 52 8.76 19.65 -27.16
N GLU A 53 9.81 20.35 -26.72
CA GLU A 53 10.41 20.17 -25.39
C GLU A 53 9.42 20.51 -24.28
N GLU A 54 8.80 21.69 -24.35
CA GLU A 54 7.82 22.14 -23.37
C GLU A 54 6.60 21.22 -23.30
N LEU A 55 6.05 20.81 -24.45
CA LEU A 55 4.94 19.84 -24.48
C LEU A 55 5.34 18.49 -23.91
N TYR A 56 6.57 18.02 -24.20
CA TYR A 56 7.06 16.76 -23.67
C TYR A 56 7.19 16.83 -22.15
N GLU A 57 7.77 17.89 -21.61
CA GLU A 57 7.88 18.13 -20.17
C GLU A 57 6.51 18.20 -19.51
N GLN A 58 5.56 18.97 -20.07
CA GLN A 58 4.19 19.04 -19.56
C GLN A 58 3.49 17.68 -19.55
N VAL A 59 3.70 16.85 -20.58
CA VAL A 59 3.15 15.47 -20.60
C VAL A 59 3.79 14.59 -19.53
N GLN A 60 5.10 14.73 -19.27
CA GLN A 60 5.76 13.99 -18.19
C GLN A 60 5.29 14.45 -16.81
N GLU A 61 5.20 15.76 -16.59
CA GLU A 61 4.67 16.33 -15.34
C GLU A 61 3.23 15.89 -15.10
N TYR A 62 2.39 15.92 -16.14
CA TYR A 62 1.01 15.45 -16.03
C TYR A 62 0.94 13.96 -15.68
N ARG A 63 1.79 13.12 -16.28
CA ARG A 63 1.85 11.69 -15.93
C ARG A 63 2.30 11.46 -14.49
N LEU A 64 3.32 12.18 -14.04
CA LEU A 64 3.80 12.10 -12.66
C LEU A 64 2.75 12.59 -11.67
N ALA A 65 2.05 13.69 -11.98
CA ALA A 65 0.96 14.22 -11.16
C ALA A 65 -0.22 13.25 -11.10
N MET A 66 -0.57 12.59 -12.22
CA MET A 66 -1.59 11.53 -12.24
C MET A 66 -1.17 10.33 -11.39
N GLU A 67 0.08 9.89 -11.49
CA GLU A 67 0.60 8.79 -10.68
C GLU A 67 0.63 9.14 -9.18
N ASP A 68 0.97 10.39 -8.83
CA ASP A 68 0.92 10.90 -7.46
C ASP A 68 -0.53 10.99 -6.93
N LEU A 69 -1.49 11.41 -7.76
CA LEU A 69 -2.91 11.43 -7.41
C LEU A 69 -3.46 10.02 -7.18
N ASP A 70 -3.16 9.08 -8.08
CA ASP A 70 -3.60 7.68 -7.94
C ASP A 70 -2.98 7.01 -6.70
N GLN A 71 -1.78 7.40 -6.29
CA GLN A 71 -1.11 6.89 -5.08
C GLN A 71 -1.60 7.58 -3.80
N SER A 72 -1.94 8.86 -3.85
CA SER A 72 -2.38 9.65 -2.69
C SER A 72 -3.89 9.61 -2.44
N ALA A 73 -4.65 9.04 -3.37
CA ALA A 73 -6.10 8.88 -3.24
C ALA A 73 -6.44 8.09 -1.95
N PRO A 74 -7.28 8.63 -1.06
CA PRO A 74 -7.65 7.94 0.15
C PRO A 74 -8.54 6.73 -0.19
N VAL A 75 -8.09 5.53 0.17
CA VAL A 75 -8.90 4.32 0.07
C VAL A 75 -9.94 4.30 1.19
N GLY A 76 -11.22 4.29 0.82
CA GLY A 76 -12.35 4.18 1.75
C GLY A 76 -12.62 2.73 2.13
N TYR A 77 -12.20 2.31 3.32
CA TYR A 77 -12.47 0.97 3.85
C TYR A 77 -13.83 0.92 4.57
N LEU A 78 -14.61 -0.14 4.33
CA LEU A 78 -15.94 -0.31 4.90
C LEU A 78 -15.86 -0.59 6.40
N GLY A 79 -16.67 0.12 7.19
CA GLY A 79 -16.82 -0.18 8.62
C GLY A 79 -15.60 0.14 9.51
N LEU A 80 -14.55 0.78 8.98
CA LEU A 80 -13.35 1.14 9.73
C LEU A 80 -13.42 2.59 10.26
N ASN A 81 -14.44 2.88 11.07
CA ASN A 81 -14.71 4.22 11.60
C ASN A 81 -14.52 4.28 13.13
N TYR A 82 -14.09 5.43 13.63
CA TYR A 82 -14.00 5.73 15.07
C TYR A 82 -15.39 5.80 15.71
N ARG A 83 -15.55 5.24 16.92
CA ARG A 83 -16.80 5.37 17.70
C ARG A 83 -16.77 6.65 18.54
N LYS A 84 -17.59 7.64 18.17
CA LYS A 84 -17.64 8.97 18.82
C LYS A 84 -17.97 8.92 20.32
N GLU A 85 -18.68 7.90 20.77
CA GLU A 85 -19.14 7.75 22.16
C GLU A 85 -17.99 7.63 23.19
N TYR A 86 -16.76 7.31 22.77
CA TYR A 86 -15.64 7.01 23.67
C TYR A 86 -14.72 8.21 24.01
N ASN A 87 -15.08 9.43 23.58
CA ASN A 87 -14.33 10.65 23.95
C ASN A 87 -14.48 11.05 25.42
N ALA A 88 -15.36 10.38 26.19
CA ALA A 88 -15.57 10.60 27.62
C ALA A 88 -14.58 9.81 28.49
N ARG A 89 -13.28 9.90 28.20
CA ARG A 89 -12.24 9.25 29.02
C ARG A 89 -11.98 10.01 30.33
N PRO A 90 -11.65 9.31 31.43
CA PRO A 90 -11.25 9.97 32.66
C PRO A 90 -9.86 10.63 32.53
N ALA A 91 -9.60 11.66 33.33
CA ALA A 91 -8.29 12.33 33.36
C ALA A 91 -7.17 11.41 33.89
N GLN A 92 -7.52 10.48 34.78
CA GLN A 92 -6.66 9.45 35.31
C GLN A 92 -7.29 8.10 34.99
N PHE A 93 -6.49 7.17 34.47
CA PHE A 93 -6.93 5.85 34.02
C PHE A 93 -6.33 4.69 34.82
N HIS A 94 -5.40 4.99 35.73
CA HIS A 94 -4.87 4.07 36.72
C HIS A 94 -5.42 4.43 38.08
N HIS A 95 -6.09 3.50 38.73
CA HIS A 95 -6.65 3.68 40.06
C HIS A 95 -6.09 2.62 40.99
N GLU A 96 -5.73 3.04 42.19
CA GLU A 96 -5.44 2.11 43.29
C GLU A 96 -6.54 2.29 44.34
N GLN A 97 -7.32 1.25 44.57
CA GLN A 97 -8.40 1.25 45.55
C GLN A 97 -8.41 -0.08 46.29
N ASP A 98 -8.42 -0.03 47.62
CA ASP A 98 -8.48 -1.20 48.50
C ASP A 98 -7.40 -2.27 48.18
N GLY A 99 -6.21 -1.83 47.77
CA GLY A 99 -5.08 -2.70 47.39
C GLY A 99 -5.17 -3.28 45.98
N ARG A 100 -6.24 -3.00 45.23
CA ARG A 100 -6.40 -3.39 43.82
C ARG A 100 -5.88 -2.31 42.90
N LYS A 101 -5.19 -2.73 41.84
CA LYS A 101 -4.78 -1.86 40.73
C LYS A 101 -5.80 -2.02 39.61
N LEU A 102 -6.54 -0.95 39.33
CA LEU A 102 -7.60 -0.92 38.33
C LEU A 102 -7.17 -0.06 37.15
N LEU A 103 -7.27 -0.62 35.95
CA LEU A 103 -7.05 0.07 34.69
C LEU A 103 -8.39 0.35 34.04
N TRP A 104 -8.68 1.61 33.73
CA TRP A 104 -9.95 1.99 33.11
C TRP A 104 -10.13 1.31 31.74
N ALA A 105 -11.26 0.61 31.55
CA ALA A 105 -11.54 -0.11 30.32
C ALA A 105 -12.50 0.66 29.42
N SER A 106 -13.61 1.16 29.98
CA SER A 106 -14.61 1.92 29.23
C SER A 106 -15.58 2.67 30.14
N VAL A 107 -16.43 3.50 29.57
CA VAL A 107 -17.59 4.11 30.27
C VAL A 107 -18.68 3.10 30.64
N GLY A 108 -18.55 1.83 30.23
CA GLY A 108 -19.53 0.77 30.46
C GLY A 108 -20.88 1.08 29.80
N ASP A 109 -21.95 0.95 30.57
CA ASP A 109 -23.32 1.31 30.16
C ASP A 109 -23.62 2.83 30.21
N GLY A 110 -22.59 3.65 30.43
CA GLY A 110 -22.68 5.09 30.59
C GLY A 110 -22.93 5.56 32.03
N THR A 111 -23.23 4.64 32.95
CA THR A 111 -23.41 4.93 34.38
C THR A 111 -22.35 4.28 35.26
N THR A 112 -21.89 3.09 34.89
CA THR A 112 -20.88 2.34 35.64
C THR A 112 -19.64 2.11 34.77
N PRO A 113 -18.54 2.83 35.00
CA PRO A 113 -17.30 2.60 34.30
C PRO A 113 -16.79 1.18 34.54
N GLU A 114 -16.21 0.59 33.51
CA GLU A 114 -15.59 -0.73 33.60
C GLU A 114 -14.08 -0.61 33.72
N PHE A 115 -13.48 -1.58 34.42
CA PHE A 115 -12.06 -1.62 34.70
C PHE A 115 -11.50 -3.03 34.49
N TYR A 116 -10.26 -3.11 34.01
CA TYR A 116 -9.44 -4.31 34.13
C TYR A 116 -8.80 -4.34 35.51
N ASP A 117 -8.87 -5.48 36.19
CA ASP A 117 -8.11 -5.70 37.42
C ASP A 117 -6.69 -6.18 37.05
N VAL A 118 -5.75 -5.26 37.16
CA VAL A 118 -4.34 -5.46 36.82
C VAL A 118 -3.47 -5.62 38.07
N THR A 119 -4.06 -6.02 39.20
CA THR A 119 -3.34 -6.21 40.46
C THR A 119 -2.21 -7.24 40.32
N ASP A 120 -2.50 -8.38 39.68
CA ASP A 120 -1.58 -9.49 39.46
C ASP A 120 -1.08 -9.55 38.01
N ALA A 121 -1.06 -8.40 37.32
CA ALA A 121 -0.55 -8.33 35.96
C ALA A 121 0.94 -8.66 35.88
N ALA A 122 1.34 -9.43 34.87
CA ALA A 122 2.73 -9.74 34.51
C ALA A 122 3.46 -8.57 33.83
N PHE A 123 2.94 -7.35 33.98
CA PHE A 123 3.53 -6.10 33.51
C PHE A 123 3.26 -5.00 34.54
N ASP A 124 4.06 -3.93 34.53
CA ASP A 124 3.80 -2.75 35.37
C ASP A 124 2.75 -1.85 34.68
N PRO A 125 1.53 -1.68 35.23
CA PRO A 125 0.50 -0.84 34.64
C PRO A 125 0.95 0.61 34.44
N GLN A 126 1.87 1.12 35.25
CA GLN A 126 2.33 2.51 35.16
C GLN A 126 3.05 2.82 33.84
N ILE A 127 3.54 1.80 33.13
CA ILE A 127 4.16 1.99 31.82
C ILE A 127 3.13 2.22 30.71
N LEU A 128 1.85 1.92 30.95
CA LEU A 128 0.82 2.09 29.92
C LEU A 128 0.54 3.56 29.64
N GLN A 129 0.44 3.86 28.35
CA GLN A 129 0.04 5.16 27.83
C GLN A 129 -1.22 4.99 26.97
N GLY A 130 -1.94 6.09 26.75
CA GLY A 130 -3.18 6.09 25.99
C GLY A 130 -4.41 6.04 26.92
N GLY A 131 -5.24 5.00 26.75
CA GLY A 131 -6.52 4.89 27.45
C GLY A 131 -7.64 5.57 26.69
N PHE A 132 -7.72 5.31 25.39
CA PHE A 132 -8.85 5.74 24.56
C PHE A 132 -10.13 4.96 24.88
N GLY A 133 -10.01 3.85 25.60
CA GLY A 133 -11.10 2.94 25.92
C GLY A 133 -11.09 1.72 25.00
N ARG A 134 -11.62 0.61 25.50
CA ARG A 134 -11.72 -0.63 24.75
C ARG A 134 -12.61 -0.43 23.52
N ASP A 135 -12.17 -0.96 22.39
CA ASP A 135 -12.88 -0.91 21.10
C ASP A 135 -13.28 0.53 20.66
N SER A 136 -12.56 1.57 21.10
CA SER A 136 -12.79 2.95 20.62
C SER A 136 -12.54 3.08 19.11
N ILE A 137 -11.55 2.35 18.60
CA ILE A 137 -11.51 1.90 17.22
C ILE A 137 -11.57 0.38 17.28
N PRO A 138 -12.73 -0.23 17.04
CA PRO A 138 -12.85 -1.67 17.13
C PRO A 138 -12.03 -2.31 16.02
N GLY A 139 -11.40 -3.44 16.35
CA GLY A 139 -10.77 -4.33 15.38
C GLY A 139 -11.71 -4.75 14.24
N VAL A 140 -11.16 -5.45 13.27
CA VAL A 140 -11.96 -6.14 12.25
C VAL A 140 -12.31 -7.51 12.79
N ASP A 141 -13.59 -7.78 12.94
CA ASP A 141 -14.09 -9.04 13.51
C ASP A 141 -14.71 -9.95 12.47
N TYR A 142 -15.24 -9.33 11.41
CA TYR A 142 -15.82 -10.00 10.27
C TYR A 142 -15.20 -9.36 9.02
N PRO A 143 -14.00 -9.82 8.61
CA PRO A 143 -13.29 -9.29 7.46
C PRO A 143 -14.17 -9.35 6.21
N ILE A 144 -14.31 -8.22 5.51
CA ILE A 144 -14.82 -8.19 4.14
C ILE A 144 -13.59 -8.27 3.24
N LEU A 145 -13.55 -9.33 2.44
CA LEU A 145 -12.46 -9.64 1.54
C LEU A 145 -12.94 -9.55 0.09
N GLU A 146 -12.15 -8.92 -0.77
CA GLU A 146 -12.41 -8.79 -2.20
C GLU A 146 -11.25 -9.36 -3.03
N GLU A 147 -11.54 -9.81 -4.24
CA GLU A 147 -10.51 -10.05 -5.25
C GLU A 147 -9.81 -8.74 -5.65
N PRO A 148 -8.60 -8.77 -6.25
CA PRO A 148 -7.82 -7.56 -6.54
C PRO A 148 -8.51 -6.55 -7.47
N ASP A 149 -9.50 -7.00 -8.25
CA ASP A 149 -10.31 -6.21 -9.17
C ASP A 149 -11.71 -5.85 -8.60
N GLY A 150 -11.93 -6.10 -7.31
CA GLY A 150 -13.13 -5.67 -6.58
C GLY A 150 -13.26 -4.15 -6.50
N GLU A 151 -14.48 -3.67 -6.20
CA GLU A 151 -14.85 -2.24 -6.22
C GLU A 151 -13.93 -1.37 -5.35
N ILE A 152 -13.53 -1.87 -4.18
CA ILE A 152 -12.66 -1.11 -3.26
C ILE A 152 -11.20 -1.49 -3.49
N ALA A 153 -10.92 -2.78 -3.68
CA ALA A 153 -9.56 -3.27 -3.89
C ALA A 153 -8.89 -2.64 -5.13
N SER A 154 -9.66 -2.35 -6.19
CA SER A 154 -9.15 -1.70 -7.40
C SER A 154 -8.65 -0.27 -7.18
N ASN A 155 -9.09 0.39 -6.10
CA ASN A 155 -8.69 1.75 -5.75
C ASN A 155 -7.40 1.79 -4.91
N ILE A 156 -6.82 0.64 -4.56
CA ILE A 156 -5.56 0.58 -3.84
C ILE A 156 -4.44 0.97 -4.81
N GLY A 157 -3.80 2.11 -4.55
CA GLY A 157 -2.68 2.61 -5.33
C GLY A 157 -1.54 1.58 -5.41
N SER A 158 -0.86 1.54 -6.56
CA SER A 158 0.14 0.50 -6.85
C SER A 158 1.35 0.50 -5.88
N GLN A 159 1.66 1.66 -5.27
CA GLN A 159 2.72 1.81 -4.27
C GLN A 159 2.20 1.71 -2.84
N ASN A 160 0.89 1.65 -2.63
CA ASN A 160 0.33 1.53 -1.29
C ASN A 160 0.83 0.25 -0.68
N GLU A 161 1.22 0.34 0.59
CA GLU A 161 1.83 -0.77 1.27
C GLU A 161 0.77 -1.76 1.75
N VAL A 162 1.09 -3.04 1.59
CA VAL A 162 0.28 -4.15 2.08
C VAL A 162 1.16 -5.09 2.91
N ALA A 163 0.56 -5.72 3.91
CA ALA A 163 1.06 -6.92 4.53
C ALA A 163 0.47 -8.12 3.79
N GLY A 164 1.27 -8.76 2.96
CA GLY A 164 0.93 -10.00 2.28
C GLY A 164 1.19 -11.21 3.16
N VAL A 165 0.27 -12.17 3.17
CA VAL A 165 0.38 -13.41 3.94
C VAL A 165 -0.05 -14.57 3.05
N ALA A 166 0.83 -15.55 2.88
CA ALA A 166 0.52 -16.79 2.18
C ALA A 166 -0.08 -17.80 3.17
N LEU A 167 -1.40 -17.97 3.12
CA LEU A 167 -2.15 -18.86 3.99
C LEU A 167 -2.51 -20.17 3.27
N GLU A 168 -2.89 -21.21 4.01
CA GLU A 168 -3.28 -22.50 3.41
C GLU A 168 -4.57 -22.36 2.57
N SER A 169 -5.50 -21.53 3.02
CA SER A 169 -6.75 -21.20 2.31
C SER A 169 -6.57 -20.23 1.12
N GLY A 170 -5.36 -19.74 0.89
CA GLY A 170 -5.02 -18.82 -0.20
C GLY A 170 -4.40 -17.51 0.27
N PRO A 171 -3.66 -16.80 -0.60
CA PRO A 171 -2.96 -15.58 -0.23
C PRO A 171 -3.92 -14.46 0.16
N ARG A 172 -3.52 -13.67 1.17
CA ARG A 172 -4.25 -12.48 1.62
C ARG A 172 -3.35 -11.26 1.65
N ALA A 173 -3.94 -10.12 1.34
CA ALA A 173 -3.30 -8.81 1.47
C ALA A 173 -4.09 -7.97 2.47
N TYR A 174 -3.39 -7.45 3.47
CA TYR A 174 -3.94 -6.54 4.46
C TYR A 174 -3.31 -5.17 4.24
N PRO A 175 -4.04 -4.20 3.67
CA PRO A 175 -3.48 -2.87 3.42
C PRO A 175 -3.05 -2.19 4.72
N ILE A 176 -1.80 -1.69 4.77
CA ILE A 176 -1.24 -1.06 5.97
C ILE A 176 -2.10 0.13 6.41
N GLY A 177 -2.63 0.90 5.45
CA GLY A 177 -3.54 2.02 5.74
C GLY A 177 -4.89 1.62 6.35
N ALA A 178 -5.30 0.35 6.24
CA ALA A 178 -6.47 -0.20 6.92
C ALA A 178 -6.09 -0.70 8.31
N ILE A 179 -5.14 -1.64 8.38
CA ILE A 179 -4.81 -2.33 9.64
C ILE A 179 -4.12 -1.43 10.67
N SER A 180 -3.41 -0.37 10.24
CA SER A 180 -2.83 0.62 11.16
C SER A 180 -3.86 1.43 11.93
N LYS A 181 -5.11 1.51 11.43
CA LYS A 181 -6.21 2.20 12.10
C LYS A 181 -6.86 1.33 13.18
N VAL A 182 -7.04 0.04 12.88
CA VAL A 182 -7.80 -0.91 13.72
C VAL A 182 -6.93 -1.80 14.61
N GLU A 183 -5.63 -1.87 14.34
CA GLU A 183 -4.58 -2.61 15.07
C GLU A 183 -4.73 -4.14 15.08
N VAL A 184 -5.95 -4.68 14.96
CA VAL A 184 -6.21 -6.12 14.93
C VAL A 184 -7.29 -6.49 13.93
N VAL A 185 -7.07 -7.60 13.23
CA VAL A 185 -8.03 -8.27 12.35
C VAL A 185 -8.16 -9.72 12.83
N ASN A 186 -9.33 -10.08 13.37
CA ASN A 186 -9.71 -11.45 13.67
C ASN A 186 -10.19 -12.11 12.37
N ASP A 187 -9.36 -12.97 11.80
CA ASP A 187 -9.63 -13.67 10.54
C ASP A 187 -9.53 -15.19 10.76
N PHE A 188 -9.68 -15.96 9.68
CA PHE A 188 -9.59 -17.41 9.66
C PHE A 188 -8.81 -17.89 8.45
N ASP A 189 -7.77 -18.70 8.63
CA ASP A 189 -7.18 -19.49 7.55
C ASP A 189 -7.93 -20.82 7.44
N GLY A 190 -8.91 -20.89 6.53
CA GLY A 190 -9.86 -22.00 6.50
C GLY A 190 -10.66 -22.07 7.81
N GLU A 191 -10.40 -23.10 8.63
CA GLU A 191 -10.98 -23.25 9.97
C GLU A 191 -10.06 -22.75 11.09
N VAL A 192 -8.78 -22.45 10.80
CA VAL A 192 -7.80 -22.02 11.80
C VAL A 192 -8.01 -20.54 12.11
N PRO A 193 -8.37 -20.17 13.35
CA PRO A 193 -8.54 -18.77 13.70
C PRO A 193 -7.16 -18.08 13.78
N ILE A 194 -7.03 -16.96 13.07
CA ILE A 194 -5.82 -16.15 13.04
C ILE A 194 -6.10 -14.70 13.47
N ALA A 195 -5.10 -14.06 14.05
CA ALA A 195 -5.13 -12.62 14.34
C ALA A 195 -4.00 -11.93 13.58
N VAL A 196 -4.34 -10.98 12.71
CA VAL A 196 -3.36 -10.07 12.11
C VAL A 196 -3.25 -8.85 12.99
N VAL A 197 -2.07 -8.64 13.57
CA VAL A 197 -1.79 -7.58 14.53
C VAL A 197 -0.82 -6.58 13.93
N TYR A 198 -1.18 -5.30 13.98
CA TYR A 198 -0.30 -4.19 13.64
C TYR A 198 0.25 -3.54 14.92
N ALA A 199 1.55 -3.66 15.14
CA ALA A 199 2.24 -3.06 16.27
C ALA A 199 2.75 -1.66 15.88
N ARG A 200 2.01 -0.62 16.27
CA ARG A 200 2.28 0.77 15.82
C ARG A 200 3.67 1.28 16.14
N GLY A 201 4.22 0.96 17.31
CA GLY A 201 5.51 1.49 17.71
C GLY A 201 6.69 0.88 16.96
N PRO A 202 6.81 -0.45 16.89
CA PRO A 202 7.78 -1.13 16.01
C PRO A 202 7.51 -0.94 14.51
N ASP A 203 6.29 -0.51 14.14
CA ASP A 203 5.79 -0.49 12.76
C ASP A 203 5.94 -1.86 12.08
N SER A 204 5.40 -2.88 12.73
CA SER A 204 5.44 -4.26 12.24
C SER A 204 4.05 -4.89 12.20
N VAL A 205 3.92 -5.93 11.38
CA VAL A 205 2.71 -6.74 11.26
C VAL A 205 3.07 -8.18 11.56
N HIS A 206 2.28 -8.82 12.41
CA HIS A 206 2.46 -10.22 12.78
C HIS A 206 1.12 -10.96 12.66
N VAL A 207 1.19 -12.24 12.33
CA VAL A 207 0.01 -13.11 12.25
C VAL A 207 0.14 -14.19 13.30
N TYR A 208 -0.80 -14.25 14.23
CA TYR A 208 -0.80 -15.22 15.32
C TYR A 208 -1.92 -16.24 15.14
N ARG A 209 -1.70 -17.47 15.61
CA ARG A 209 -2.80 -18.43 15.78
C ARG A 209 -3.54 -18.05 17.05
N ARG A 210 -4.76 -17.51 16.94
CA ARG A 210 -5.51 -16.96 18.08
C ARG A 210 -6.28 -18.01 18.86
N GLU A 211 -5.59 -19.05 19.32
CA GLU A 211 -6.17 -20.12 20.13
C GLU A 211 -5.45 -20.29 21.46
N VAL A 212 -6.22 -20.59 22.51
CA VAL A 212 -5.69 -21.00 23.81
C VAL A 212 -6.41 -22.26 24.23
N ASP A 213 -5.66 -23.32 24.54
CA ASP A 213 -6.19 -24.61 24.97
C ASP A 213 -7.28 -25.16 24.00
N GLY A 214 -7.11 -24.90 22.69
CA GLY A 214 -8.02 -25.33 21.63
C GLY A 214 -9.32 -24.52 21.51
N GLN A 215 -9.40 -23.35 22.15
CA GLN A 215 -10.52 -22.43 22.01
C GLN A 215 -10.08 -21.17 21.25
N PRO A 216 -10.85 -20.71 20.25
CA PRO A 216 -10.56 -19.44 19.59
C PRO A 216 -10.71 -18.29 20.57
N VAL A 217 -9.81 -17.32 20.46
CA VAL A 217 -9.88 -16.04 21.17
C VAL A 217 -10.26 -14.96 20.17
N THR A 218 -11.18 -14.08 20.58
CA THR A 218 -11.53 -12.88 19.81
C THR A 218 -10.84 -11.68 20.44
N LEU A 219 -9.86 -11.11 19.74
CA LEU A 219 -9.09 -9.99 20.25
C LEU A 219 -9.77 -8.65 19.96
N GLY A 220 -9.80 -7.78 20.95
CA GLY A 220 -10.17 -6.37 20.82
C GLY A 220 -9.03 -5.44 21.19
N THR A 221 -9.18 -4.15 20.87
CA THR A 221 -8.19 -3.12 21.22
C THR A 221 -8.52 -2.55 22.60
N THR A 222 -7.53 -2.37 23.48
CA THR A 222 -7.75 -1.69 24.77
C THR A 222 -7.64 -0.17 24.68
N GLY A 223 -7.00 0.32 23.60
CA GLY A 223 -6.60 1.72 23.48
C GLY A 223 -5.38 2.09 24.33
N TYR A 224 -4.70 1.11 24.94
CA TYR A 224 -3.42 1.29 25.63
C TYR A 224 -2.24 0.78 24.81
N SER A 225 -1.09 1.38 25.06
CA SER A 225 0.20 0.90 24.56
C SER A 225 1.28 0.97 25.63
N THR A 226 2.29 0.11 25.56
CA THR A 226 3.39 0.08 26.53
C THR A 226 4.42 1.18 26.27
N GLY A 227 4.85 1.88 27.32
CA GLY A 227 6.09 2.65 27.43
C GLY A 227 6.50 3.50 26.21
N SER A 228 7.81 3.55 25.98
CA SER A 228 8.42 4.26 24.84
C SER A 228 8.24 3.52 23.52
N GLU A 229 8.13 2.19 23.56
CA GLU A 229 8.02 1.33 22.39
C GLU A 229 6.61 1.30 21.80
N LYS A 230 5.60 1.85 22.49
CA LYS A 230 4.21 1.97 22.02
C LYS A 230 3.63 0.67 21.47
N ILE A 231 3.93 -0.46 22.10
CA ILE A 231 3.37 -1.76 21.71
C ILE A 231 1.91 -1.80 22.17
N PRO A 232 0.93 -2.04 21.28
CA PRO A 232 -0.48 -2.04 21.64
C PRO A 232 -0.83 -3.20 22.58
N LEU A 233 -1.68 -2.91 23.56
CA LEU A 233 -2.26 -3.89 24.48
C LEU A 233 -3.62 -4.33 23.95
N PHE A 234 -3.79 -5.63 23.75
CA PHE A 234 -5.04 -6.23 23.31
C PHE A 234 -5.77 -6.87 24.48
N TYR A 235 -7.05 -7.17 24.28
CA TYR A 235 -7.80 -7.98 25.25
C TYR A 235 -8.62 -9.06 24.55
N ASP A 236 -8.79 -10.19 25.23
CA ASP A 236 -9.77 -11.20 24.84
C ASP A 236 -11.16 -10.71 25.23
N ARG A 237 -12.07 -10.61 24.25
CA ARG A 237 -13.42 -10.14 24.49
C ARG A 237 -14.23 -11.05 25.41
N LYS A 238 -13.94 -12.35 25.44
CA LYS A 238 -14.63 -13.32 26.28
C LYS A 238 -14.15 -13.23 27.73
N THR A 239 -12.87 -13.49 27.96
CA THR A 239 -12.31 -13.59 29.33
C THR A 239 -11.87 -12.25 29.91
N LYS A 240 -11.79 -11.19 29.09
CA LYS A 240 -11.18 -9.89 29.42
C LYS A 240 -9.69 -9.97 29.77
N SER A 241 -9.04 -11.09 29.47
CA SER A 241 -7.59 -11.25 29.61
C SER A 241 -6.84 -10.28 28.71
N LEU A 242 -5.71 -9.75 29.17
CA LEU A 242 -4.90 -8.78 28.44
C LEU A 242 -3.71 -9.46 27.77
N TRP A 243 -3.41 -9.06 26.54
CA TRP A 243 -2.45 -9.71 25.65
C TRP A 243 -1.47 -8.70 25.06
N LEU A 244 -0.18 -9.03 25.10
CA LEU A 244 0.91 -8.23 24.54
C LEU A 244 1.72 -9.03 23.52
N PRO A 245 2.04 -8.43 22.35
CA PRO A 245 3.04 -8.99 21.45
C PRO A 245 4.41 -9.05 22.13
N GLU A 246 5.13 -10.14 21.92
CA GLU A 246 6.55 -10.21 22.24
C GLU A 246 7.35 -9.30 21.30
N ALA A 247 8.48 -8.76 21.78
CA ALA A 247 9.24 -7.74 21.05
C ALA A 247 9.81 -8.26 19.71
N ASP A 248 10.05 -9.56 19.59
CA ASP A 248 10.51 -10.21 18.36
C ASP A 248 9.36 -10.69 17.45
N GLY A 249 8.10 -10.53 17.89
CA GLY A 249 6.91 -10.97 17.16
C GLY A 249 6.64 -12.47 17.21
N SER A 250 7.40 -13.24 17.98
CA SER A 250 7.31 -14.71 18.00
C SER A 250 6.01 -15.23 18.61
N ALA A 251 5.40 -14.45 19.51
CA ALA A 251 4.14 -14.78 20.14
C ALA A 251 3.35 -13.56 20.63
N LEU A 252 2.06 -13.76 20.84
CA LEU A 252 1.19 -12.89 21.62
C LEU A 252 0.97 -13.55 22.99
N THR A 253 1.40 -12.88 24.06
CA THR A 253 1.46 -13.46 25.41
C THR A 253 0.43 -12.81 26.33
N CYS A 254 -0.31 -13.64 27.07
CA CYS A 254 -1.29 -13.16 28.04
C CYS A 254 -0.58 -12.67 29.29
N VAL A 255 -0.78 -11.40 29.61
CA VAL A 255 -0.11 -10.71 30.70
C VAL A 255 -1.03 -10.36 31.87
N ASN A 256 -2.34 -10.56 31.74
CA ASN A 256 -3.31 -10.41 32.85
C ASN A 256 -4.60 -11.18 32.53
N GLY A 257 -5.31 -11.67 33.55
CA GLY A 257 -6.58 -12.40 33.39
C GLY A 257 -6.48 -13.92 33.49
N GLU A 258 -7.46 -14.61 32.90
CA GLU A 258 -7.64 -16.07 33.01
C GLU A 258 -6.46 -16.86 32.42
N TYR A 259 -5.88 -16.35 31.33
CA TYR A 259 -4.85 -17.05 30.56
C TYR A 259 -3.41 -16.62 30.85
N VAL A 260 -3.14 -15.95 31.97
CA VAL A 260 -1.79 -15.42 32.28
C VAL A 260 -0.68 -16.46 32.07
N GLY A 261 0.34 -16.07 31.31
CA GLY A 261 1.48 -16.91 30.96
C GLY A 261 1.26 -17.86 29.76
N LYS A 262 0.05 -17.94 29.22
CA LYS A 262 -0.23 -18.62 27.94
C LYS A 262 0.19 -17.73 26.78
N THR A 263 0.51 -18.36 25.66
CA THR A 263 0.97 -17.70 24.44
C THR A 263 0.19 -18.18 23.21
N MET A 264 0.01 -17.28 22.25
CA MET A 264 -0.45 -17.56 20.90
C MET A 264 0.75 -17.42 19.97
N PRO A 265 1.27 -18.51 19.38
CA PRO A 265 2.48 -18.43 18.56
C PRO A 265 2.21 -17.72 17.24
N GLU A 266 3.27 -17.17 16.66
CA GLU A 266 3.28 -16.73 15.26
C GLU A 266 2.83 -17.89 14.35
N TYR A 267 1.98 -17.55 13.38
CA TYR A 267 1.31 -18.50 12.50
C TYR A 267 1.85 -18.45 11.08
N ALA A 268 2.14 -17.25 10.57
CA ALA A 268 2.58 -17.05 9.19
C ALA A 268 3.53 -15.87 9.07
N GLU A 269 4.50 -16.00 8.15
CA GLU A 269 5.41 -14.93 7.76
C GLU A 269 4.65 -13.85 6.98
N VAL A 270 5.03 -12.59 7.20
CA VAL A 270 4.44 -11.43 6.54
C VAL A 270 5.41 -10.85 5.52
N GLU A 271 4.99 -10.82 4.26
CA GLU A 271 5.68 -10.07 3.22
C GLU A 271 5.12 -8.64 3.16
N ARG A 272 5.87 -7.68 3.71
CA ARG A 272 5.50 -6.27 3.64
C ARG A 272 6.09 -5.62 2.39
N GLY A 273 5.25 -4.93 1.61
CA GLY A 273 5.73 -4.21 0.44
C GLY A 273 4.64 -3.55 -0.40
N PRO A 274 5.00 -2.98 -1.57
CA PRO A 274 4.06 -2.34 -2.47
C PRO A 274 3.00 -3.32 -3.00
N TRP A 275 1.74 -2.89 -3.02
CA TRP A 275 0.61 -3.65 -3.53
C TRP A 275 0.86 -4.26 -4.92
N ARG A 276 1.48 -3.51 -5.83
CA ARG A 276 1.83 -3.98 -7.18
C ARG A 276 2.72 -5.22 -7.20
N SER A 277 3.61 -5.35 -6.23
CA SER A 277 4.56 -6.46 -6.14
C SER A 277 3.83 -7.70 -5.66
N TRP A 278 3.09 -7.56 -4.55
CA TRP A 278 2.27 -8.64 -3.99
C TRP A 278 1.24 -9.15 -5.00
N ARG A 279 0.44 -8.25 -5.60
CA ARG A 279 -0.58 -8.62 -6.61
C ARG A 279 0.01 -9.35 -7.82
N ARG A 280 1.23 -9.02 -8.23
CA ARG A 280 1.90 -9.71 -9.34
C ARG A 280 2.33 -11.13 -8.94
N ALA A 281 2.79 -11.31 -7.71
CA ALA A 281 3.18 -12.61 -7.19
C ALA A 281 1.96 -13.50 -6.85
N HIS A 282 0.87 -12.89 -6.39
CA HIS A 282 -0.34 -13.52 -5.90
C HIS A 282 -1.59 -12.91 -6.59
N PRO A 283 -1.85 -13.24 -7.86
CA PRO A 283 -2.97 -12.65 -8.62
C PRO A 283 -4.35 -13.08 -8.11
N ASP A 284 -4.42 -14.19 -7.37
CA ASP A 284 -5.60 -14.75 -6.71
C ASP A 284 -5.76 -14.29 -5.24
N THR A 285 -4.92 -13.34 -4.78
CA THR A 285 -4.99 -12.83 -3.41
C THR A 285 -6.34 -12.19 -3.11
N LEU A 286 -6.86 -12.45 -1.92
CA LEU A 286 -7.95 -11.67 -1.38
C LEU A 286 -7.42 -10.47 -0.60
N VAL A 287 -8.14 -9.36 -0.62
CA VAL A 287 -7.73 -8.09 -0.02
C VAL A 287 -8.73 -7.66 1.03
N LEU A 288 -8.24 -7.27 2.20
CA LEU A 288 -9.08 -6.68 3.24
C LEU A 288 -9.61 -5.31 2.78
N VAL A 289 -10.92 -5.20 2.64
CA VAL A 289 -11.61 -3.95 2.26
C VAL A 289 -12.50 -3.39 3.38
N GLY A 290 -12.69 -4.13 4.48
CA GLY A 290 -13.43 -3.60 5.63
C GLY A 290 -13.84 -4.62 6.68
N ASN A 291 -14.76 -4.19 7.54
CA ASN A 291 -15.41 -4.99 8.58
C ASN A 291 -16.93 -4.98 8.39
N ASP A 292 -17.57 -6.15 8.38
CA ASP A 292 -19.02 -6.27 8.32
C ASP A 292 -19.66 -5.83 9.66
N ARG A 293 -20.10 -4.57 9.69
CA ARG A 293 -20.76 -3.95 10.84
C ARG A 293 -22.25 -4.26 10.95
N SER A 294 -22.82 -5.06 10.04
CA SER A 294 -24.19 -5.57 10.23
C SER A 294 -24.26 -6.57 11.37
N LYS A 295 -23.12 -7.20 11.72
CA LYS A 295 -22.97 -8.11 12.83
C LYS A 295 -22.53 -7.37 14.11
N PRO A 296 -23.01 -7.80 15.29
CA PRO A 296 -22.57 -7.24 16.55
C PRO A 296 -21.10 -7.60 16.81
N ILE A 297 -20.41 -6.75 17.58
CA ILE A 297 -19.11 -7.07 18.15
C ILE A 297 -19.24 -8.41 18.90
N PRO A 298 -18.42 -9.43 18.57
CA PRO A 298 -18.44 -10.67 19.32
C PRO A 298 -18.15 -10.42 20.79
N GLU A 299 -19.02 -10.92 21.67
CA GLU A 299 -18.79 -10.98 23.11
C GLU A 299 -18.06 -12.28 23.51
N GLU A 300 -17.97 -13.23 22.59
CA GLU A 300 -17.33 -14.55 22.71
C GLU A 300 -16.18 -14.73 21.71
#